data_AF-A0A845CF05-F1
#
_entry.id   AF-A0A845CF05-F1
#
_cell.length_a   1.000
_cell.length_b   1.000
_cell.length_c   1.000
_cell.angle_alpha   90.00
_cell.angle_beta   90.00
_cell.angle_gamma   90.00
#
_symmetry.space_group_name_H-M   'P 1'
#
loop_
_entity.id
_entity.type
_entity.pdbx_description
1 polymer ?
#
loop_
_entity_poly.entity_id
_entity_poly.type
_entity_poly.pdbx_seq_one_letter_code
_entity_poly.pdbx_strand_id
1 'polypeptide(L)'
;MNMTREKLEQLIEEAAQKGEPLSLEGEDLSWADLSGCDLTDANLRGASLVRANLSGADLSGADLREADFRNADLEGAVLRDALLSDADVAGASFREADLVGADMEGVNFDEAIVEDAQFL
;
A
#
# COMPACT_ATOMS: atom_id res chain seq x y z
N MET A 1 -19.16 0.47 1.31
CA MET A 1 -19.06 1.66 0.45
C MET A 1 -17.58 1.83 0.19
N ASN A 2 -17.16 1.90 -1.07
CA ASN A 2 -15.75 2.03 -1.40
C ASN A 2 -15.21 3.37 -0.88
N MET A 3 -13.95 3.40 -0.45
CA MET A 3 -13.27 4.62 -0.03
C MET A 3 -13.18 5.61 -1.20
N THR A 4 -13.60 6.86 -0.97
CA THR A 4 -13.45 7.93 -1.96
C THR A 4 -12.14 8.70 -1.72
N ARG A 5 -11.60 9.32 -2.77
CA ARG A 5 -10.40 10.18 -2.68
C ARG A 5 -10.57 11.28 -1.63
N GLU A 6 -11.71 11.98 -1.67
CA GLU A 6 -12.01 13.07 -0.72
C GLU A 6 -12.05 12.57 0.74
N LYS A 7 -12.67 11.40 0.98
CA LYS A 7 -12.69 10.81 2.32
C LYS A 7 -11.29 10.38 2.78
N LEU A 8 -10.48 9.83 1.87
CA LEU A 8 -9.10 9.44 2.17
C LEU A 8 -8.25 10.66 2.54
N GLU A 9 -8.31 11.73 1.75
CA GLU A 9 -7.59 12.97 2.01
C GLU A 9 -7.99 13.57 3.37
N GLN A 10 -9.28 13.55 3.72
CA GLN A 10 -9.74 13.98 5.03
C GLN A 10 -9.13 13.13 6.15
N LEU A 11 -9.09 11.79 6.00
CA LEU A 11 -8.51 10.90 7.02
C LEU A 11 -7.00 11.13 7.19
N ILE A 12 -6.28 11.33 6.09
CA ILE A 12 -4.84 11.67 6.11
C ILE A 12 -4.63 12.98 6.85
N GLU A 13 -5.41 14.02 6.53
CA GLU A 13 -5.30 15.32 7.20
C GLU A 13 -5.64 15.22 8.69
N GLU A 14 -6.69 14.48 9.06
CA GLU A 14 -7.07 14.27 10.46
C GLU A 14 -5.99 13.52 11.25
N ALA A 15 -5.35 12.51 10.67
CA ALA A 15 -4.24 11.78 11.31
C ALA A 15 -3.02 12.71 11.52
N ALA A 16 -2.67 13.48 10.48
CA ALA A 16 -1.58 14.45 10.55
C ALA A 16 -1.82 15.54 11.62
N GLN A 17 -3.07 16.04 11.74
CA GLN A 17 -3.44 17.02 12.78
C GLN A 17 -3.34 16.44 14.20
N LYS A 18 -3.60 15.14 14.36
CA LYS A 18 -3.46 14.42 15.65
C LYS A 18 -2.02 14.05 15.96
N GLY A 19 -1.14 14.03 14.96
CA GLY A 19 0.24 13.54 15.10
C GLY A 19 0.30 12.04 15.34
N GLU A 20 -0.66 11.29 14.80
CA GLU A 20 -0.77 9.85 14.91
C GLU A 20 -0.68 9.23 13.51
N PRO A 21 -0.12 8.01 13.37
CA PRO A 21 -0.15 7.31 12.09
C PRO A 21 -1.58 7.10 11.60
N LEU A 22 -1.79 7.18 10.28
CA LEU A 22 -3.07 6.87 9.67
C LEU A 22 -3.41 5.39 9.91
N SER A 23 -4.62 5.11 10.39
CA SER A 23 -5.10 3.73 10.55
C SER A 23 -6.26 3.45 9.58
N LEU A 24 -6.04 2.48 8.71
CA LEU A 24 -6.97 1.92 7.74
C LEU A 24 -7.02 0.37 7.85
N GLU A 25 -6.69 -0.16 9.03
CA GLU A 25 -6.67 -1.59 9.34
C GLU A 25 -8.01 -2.26 8.97
N GLY A 26 -7.93 -3.31 8.15
CA GLY A 26 -9.10 -4.08 7.71
C GLY A 26 -10.14 -3.31 6.87
N GLU A 27 -9.85 -2.06 6.46
CA GLU A 27 -10.78 -1.28 5.65
C GLU A 27 -10.86 -1.82 4.21
N ASP A 28 -12.02 -1.62 3.59
CA ASP A 28 -12.22 -1.90 2.17
C ASP A 28 -11.84 -0.67 1.34
N LEU A 29 -10.61 -0.70 0.82
CA LEU A 29 -10.01 0.28 -0.07
C LEU A 29 -10.00 -0.22 -1.52
N SER A 30 -10.78 -1.26 -1.83
CA SER A 30 -10.82 -1.82 -3.18
C SER A 30 -11.28 -0.76 -4.17
N TRP A 31 -10.58 -0.63 -5.30
CA TRP A 31 -10.80 0.40 -6.31
C TRP A 31 -10.59 1.86 -5.85
N ALA A 32 -10.03 2.08 -4.66
CA ALA A 32 -9.75 3.43 -4.19
C ALA A 32 -8.57 4.05 -4.95
N ASP A 33 -8.57 5.38 -5.04
CA ASP A 33 -7.47 6.16 -5.60
C ASP A 33 -6.61 6.73 -4.47
N LEU A 34 -5.53 6.03 -4.16
CA LEU A 34 -4.50 6.41 -3.20
C LEU A 34 -3.23 6.96 -3.91
N SER A 35 -3.31 7.25 -5.22
CA SER A 35 -2.13 7.69 -5.97
C SER A 35 -1.50 8.95 -5.37
N GLY A 36 -0.17 8.91 -5.21
CA GLY A 36 0.62 10.00 -4.62
C GLY A 36 0.28 10.35 -3.17
N CYS A 37 -0.49 9.53 -2.44
CA CYS A 37 -0.76 9.78 -1.03
C CYS A 37 0.48 9.53 -0.18
N ASP A 38 0.66 10.33 0.87
CA ASP A 38 1.56 10.03 1.97
C ASP A 38 0.84 9.09 2.95
N LEU A 39 1.28 7.84 2.97
CA LEU A 39 0.83 6.76 3.84
C LEU A 39 2.00 6.23 4.67
N THR A 40 3.01 7.07 4.92
CA THR A 40 4.18 6.75 5.73
C THR A 40 3.73 6.28 7.12
N ASP A 41 4.30 5.16 7.58
CA ASP A 41 3.98 4.50 8.86
C ASP A 41 2.49 4.11 9.04
N ALA A 42 1.66 4.16 7.99
CA ALA A 42 0.24 3.87 8.10
C ALA A 42 -0.01 2.40 8.47
N ASN A 43 -1.04 2.16 9.29
CA ASN A 43 -1.54 0.83 9.57
C ASN A 43 -2.60 0.45 8.53
N LEU A 44 -2.23 -0.43 7.59
CA LEU A 44 -3.07 -0.99 6.53
C LEU A 44 -3.19 -2.52 6.69
N ARG A 45 -2.87 -3.05 7.86
CA ARG A 45 -2.90 -4.49 8.14
C ARG A 45 -4.26 -5.08 7.79
N GLY A 46 -4.27 -6.14 6.98
CA GLY A 46 -5.50 -6.81 6.53
C GLY A 46 -6.43 -5.96 5.67
N ALA A 47 -6.05 -4.77 5.22
CA ALA A 47 -6.89 -3.94 4.35
C ALA A 47 -7.06 -4.59 2.98
N SER A 48 -8.23 -4.40 2.36
CA SER A 48 -8.49 -4.82 0.99
C SER A 48 -8.15 -3.69 0.03
N LEU A 49 -7.06 -3.83 -0.72
CA LEU A 49 -6.55 -2.89 -1.73
C LEU A 49 -6.70 -3.45 -3.15
N VAL A 50 -7.62 -4.41 -3.33
CA VAL A 50 -7.88 -5.07 -4.62
C VAL A 50 -8.19 -4.02 -5.68
N ARG A 51 -7.37 -3.99 -6.75
CA ARG A 51 -7.48 -3.03 -7.86
C ARG A 51 -7.44 -1.56 -7.44
N ALA A 52 -6.87 -1.25 -6.27
CA ALA A 52 -6.60 0.12 -5.88
C ALA A 52 -5.47 0.72 -6.73
N ASN A 53 -5.51 2.04 -6.91
CA ASN A 53 -4.41 2.79 -7.50
C ASN A 53 -3.56 3.39 -6.38
N LEU A 54 -2.34 2.91 -6.20
CA LEU A 54 -1.31 3.40 -5.29
C LEU A 54 -0.09 3.95 -6.04
N SER A 55 -0.21 4.25 -7.33
CA SER A 55 0.90 4.76 -8.13
C SER A 55 1.54 5.99 -7.46
N GLY A 56 2.85 5.94 -7.27
CA GLY A 56 3.65 6.98 -6.61
C GLY A 56 3.30 7.26 -5.14
N ALA A 57 2.51 6.43 -4.47
CA ALA A 57 2.24 6.60 -3.03
C ALA A 57 3.50 6.32 -2.19
N ASP A 58 3.63 7.01 -1.05
CA ASP A 58 4.67 6.72 -0.07
C ASP A 58 4.08 5.84 1.03
N LEU A 59 4.53 4.59 1.10
CA LEU A 59 4.17 3.56 2.07
C LEU A 59 5.38 3.19 2.93
N SER A 60 6.38 4.08 3.03
CA SER A 60 7.59 3.81 3.82
C SER A 60 7.21 3.47 5.27
N GLY A 61 7.72 2.35 5.78
CA GLY A 61 7.44 1.86 7.13
C GLY A 61 6.00 1.40 7.41
N ALA A 62 5.11 1.39 6.40
CA ALA A 62 3.71 1.02 6.60
C ALA A 62 3.56 -0.45 7.02
N ASP A 63 2.56 -0.72 7.88
CA ASP A 63 2.15 -2.08 8.22
C ASP A 63 1.13 -2.58 7.20
N LEU A 64 1.57 -3.41 6.27
CA LEU A 64 0.79 -3.99 5.17
C LEU A 64 0.58 -5.50 5.35
N ARG A 65 0.85 -6.05 6.54
CA ARG A 65 0.76 -7.49 6.79
C ARG A 65 -0.66 -7.99 6.53
N GLU A 66 -0.77 -9.14 5.89
CA GLU A 66 -2.05 -9.78 5.53
C GLU A 66 -2.96 -8.93 4.62
N ALA A 67 -2.47 -7.81 4.05
CA ALA A 67 -3.26 -6.98 3.15
C ALA A 67 -3.41 -7.63 1.76
N ASP A 68 -4.52 -7.31 1.08
CA ASP A 68 -4.86 -7.86 -0.23
C ASP A 68 -4.70 -6.80 -1.32
N PHE A 69 -3.58 -6.83 -2.04
CA PHE A 69 -3.24 -5.94 -3.16
C PHE A 69 -3.55 -6.55 -4.52
N ARG A 70 -4.35 -7.61 -4.61
CA ARG A 70 -4.52 -8.31 -5.90
C ARG A 70 -4.94 -7.35 -7.02
N ASN A 71 -4.17 -7.35 -8.10
CA ASN A 71 -4.34 -6.47 -9.26
C ASN A 71 -4.27 -4.96 -8.94
N ALA A 72 -3.65 -4.55 -7.84
CA ALA A 72 -3.40 -3.15 -7.53
C ALA A 72 -2.28 -2.57 -8.40
N ASP A 73 -2.28 -1.26 -8.57
CA ASP A 73 -1.21 -0.52 -9.23
C ASP A 73 -0.34 0.19 -8.19
N LEU A 74 0.91 -0.23 -8.05
CA LEU A 74 1.93 0.38 -7.20
C LEU A 74 3.12 0.90 -8.03
N GLU A 75 2.89 1.27 -9.30
CA GLU A 75 3.94 1.83 -10.15
C GLU A 75 4.58 3.08 -9.49
N GLY A 76 5.89 3.04 -9.31
CA GLY A 76 6.68 4.09 -8.68
C GLY A 76 6.40 4.33 -7.19
N ALA A 77 5.65 3.45 -6.52
CA ALA A 77 5.40 3.58 -5.09
C ALA A 77 6.68 3.34 -4.26
N VAL A 78 6.77 4.01 -3.11
CA VAL A 78 7.88 3.83 -2.17
C VAL A 78 7.39 2.94 -1.03
N LEU A 79 7.98 1.76 -0.86
CA LEU A 79 7.66 0.77 0.17
C LEU A 79 8.88 0.45 1.05
N ARG A 80 9.78 1.43 1.24
CA ARG A 80 11.00 1.21 2.03
C ARG A 80 10.65 0.79 3.45
N ASP A 81 11.30 -0.27 3.93
CA ASP A 81 11.09 -0.82 5.27
C ASP A 81 9.61 -1.18 5.60
N ALA A 82 8.73 -1.28 4.61
CA ALA A 82 7.33 -1.67 4.80
C ALA A 82 7.20 -3.14 5.21
N LEU A 83 6.19 -3.46 6.01
CA LEU A 83 5.94 -4.83 6.47
C LEU A 83 4.86 -5.49 5.61
N LEU A 84 5.23 -6.32 4.63
CA LEU A 84 4.30 -7.00 3.74
C LEU A 84 4.07 -8.48 4.11
N SER A 85 4.49 -8.95 5.29
CA SER A 85 4.41 -10.38 5.62
C SER A 85 2.99 -10.93 5.41
N ASP A 86 2.88 -12.06 4.69
CA ASP A 86 1.63 -12.71 4.30
C ASP A 86 0.65 -11.86 3.44
N ALA A 87 1.12 -10.77 2.83
CA ALA A 87 0.29 -9.99 1.89
C ALA A 87 0.06 -10.75 0.57
N ASP A 88 -1.12 -10.57 -0.03
CA ASP A 88 -1.43 -11.10 -1.35
C ASP A 88 -1.29 -10.01 -2.41
N VAL A 89 -0.23 -10.08 -3.22
CA VAL A 89 0.06 -9.10 -4.26
C VAL A 89 -0.14 -9.67 -5.66
N ALA A 90 -0.93 -10.74 -5.80
CA ALA A 90 -1.07 -11.43 -7.07
C ALA A 90 -1.62 -10.51 -8.18
N GLY A 91 -0.94 -10.48 -9.32
CA GLY A 91 -1.25 -9.62 -10.46
C GLY A 91 -1.03 -8.12 -10.21
N ALA A 92 -0.48 -7.70 -9.06
CA ALA A 92 -0.19 -6.30 -8.79
C ALA A 92 1.04 -5.81 -9.60
N SER A 93 1.06 -4.52 -9.91
CA SER A 93 2.19 -3.87 -10.59
C SER A 93 3.06 -3.13 -9.57
N PHE A 94 4.34 -3.50 -9.46
CA PHE A 94 5.38 -2.81 -8.70
C PHE A 94 6.43 -2.19 -9.62
N ARG A 95 6.06 -1.84 -10.86
CA ARG A 95 7.02 -1.23 -11.79
C ARG A 95 7.69 -0.02 -11.16
N GLU A 96 9.01 0.07 -11.25
CA GLU A 96 9.79 1.19 -10.68
C GLU A 96 9.59 1.41 -9.16
N ALA A 97 8.97 0.49 -8.44
CA ALA A 97 8.71 0.63 -7.01
C ALA A 97 9.98 0.40 -6.19
N ASP A 98 10.06 1.04 -5.03
CA ASP A 98 11.20 0.97 -4.12
C ASP A 98 10.84 0.15 -2.88
N LEU A 99 11.21 -1.13 -2.87
CA LEU A 99 10.96 -2.09 -1.78
C LEU A 99 12.22 -2.34 -0.94
N VAL A 100 13.21 -1.44 -0.94
CA VAL A 100 14.44 -1.62 -0.16
C VAL A 100 14.10 -1.77 1.33
N GLY A 101 14.49 -2.90 1.92
CA GLY A 101 14.26 -3.19 3.34
C GLY A 101 12.86 -3.72 3.67
N ALA A 102 11.96 -3.82 2.70
CA ALA A 102 10.62 -4.36 2.91
C ALA A 102 10.66 -5.83 3.37
N ASP A 103 9.84 -6.17 4.37
CA ASP A 103 9.64 -7.57 4.78
C ASP A 103 8.64 -8.23 3.83
N MET A 104 9.11 -9.22 3.07
CA MET A 104 8.33 -9.95 2.08
C MET A 104 8.13 -11.44 2.46
N GLU A 105 8.28 -11.81 3.73
CA GLU A 105 8.02 -13.18 4.19
C GLU A 105 6.58 -13.62 3.85
N GLY A 106 6.42 -14.74 3.15
CA GLY A 106 5.09 -15.29 2.84
C GLY A 106 4.29 -14.54 1.77
N VAL A 107 4.82 -13.48 1.16
CA VAL A 107 4.11 -12.70 0.14
C VAL A 107 3.79 -13.54 -1.09
N ASN A 108 2.53 -13.46 -1.55
CA ASN A 108 2.11 -14.11 -2.79
C ASN A 108 2.34 -13.21 -4.01
N PHE A 109 3.42 -13.48 -4.76
CA PHE A 109 3.79 -12.76 -5.98
C PHE A 109 3.25 -13.37 -7.28
N ASP A 110 2.22 -14.23 -7.23
CA ASP A 110 1.70 -14.87 -8.44
C ASP A 110 1.27 -13.83 -9.48
N GLU A 111 1.83 -13.90 -10.69
CA GLU A 111 1.62 -12.93 -11.78
C GLU A 111 1.97 -11.45 -11.46
N ALA A 112 2.63 -11.16 -10.33
CA ALA A 112 3.04 -9.79 -10.00
C ALA A 112 4.11 -9.26 -10.98
N ILE A 113 4.00 -7.99 -11.35
CA ILE A 113 4.94 -7.32 -12.26
C ILE A 113 5.94 -6.54 -11.43
N VAL A 114 7.24 -6.88 -11.53
CA VAL A 114 8.32 -6.27 -10.74
C VAL A 114 9.43 -5.67 -11.61
N GLU A 115 9.09 -5.26 -12.84
CA GLU A 115 10.04 -4.64 -13.77
C GLU A 115 10.62 -3.36 -13.15
N ASP A 116 11.95 -3.24 -13.11
CA ASP A 116 12.69 -2.11 -12.53
C ASP A 116 12.41 -1.81 -11.05
N ALA A 117 11.76 -2.73 -10.34
CA ALA A 117 11.58 -2.64 -8.88
C ALA A 117 12.91 -2.83 -8.13
N GLN A 118 13.10 -2.09 -7.04
CA GLN A 118 14.30 -2.15 -6.19
C GLN A 118 14.00 -2.93 -4.91
N PHE A 119 14.86 -3.87 -4.53
CA PHE A 119 14.65 -4.75 -3.36
C PHE A 119 15.79 -4.76 -2.34
N LEU A 120 16.97 -4.22 -2.68
CA LEU A 120 18.22 -4.33 -1.92
C LEU A 120 18.99 -3.01 -1.90
#